data_AF-A0A8D2H923-F1
#
_entry.id   AF-A0A8D2H923-F1
#
_cell.length_a   1.000
_cell.length_b   1.000
_cell.length_c   1.000
_cell.angle_alpha   90.00
_cell.angle_beta   90.00
_cell.angle_gamma   90.00
#
_symmetry.space_group_name_H-M   'P 1'
#
loop_
_entity.id
_entity.type
_entity.pdbx_description
1 polymer ?
#
loop_
_entity_poly.entity_id
_entity_poly.type
_entity_poly.pdbx_seq_one_letter_code
_entity_poly.pdbx_strand_id
1 'polypeptide(L)'
;PKLSTLFLSLLALVLQEAGPASLPEKEQRRSEEQSHYGESDPYSELHVGSYMVIPDDYSEVIDLSSYEELADYGDQLAEVRDTLAPPTRISPTQSKVTPRTPLSNPTMTKPTLPGPLGSPASHGLPTCLVCVCLGSSVYCDDIDLENIPPLPRMTTYLYARFNRISRIRTRDFKGLTKLKRIDLTSNFISSIDNDALRLLPALQDLILPENQLVALPLLPSGIEFLDVRLNRLRSSGIQPEAFRALEKLQFLYLADNQLDSIPWPLPLSLRSLHLQNNMIETMQTDAFCDPVEHRHTRRPLEDIRLDGNPINLSLFPSAYFCLPRLPIGRFT
;
A
#
# COMPACT_ATOMS: atom_id res chain seq x y z
N PRO A 1 45.78 39.65 -27.30
CA PRO A 1 44.54 39.91 -28.07
C PRO A 1 44.45 39.01 -29.32
N LYS A 2 43.35 38.22 -29.44
CA LYS A 2 42.87 37.48 -30.64
C LYS A 2 43.85 36.45 -31.26
N LEU A 3 43.58 35.13 -31.18
CA LEU A 3 42.64 34.30 -31.97
C LEU A 3 42.82 34.32 -33.51
N SER A 4 43.24 33.18 -34.08
CA SER A 4 42.70 32.53 -35.31
C SER A 4 43.43 31.18 -35.58
N THR A 5 42.79 30.02 -35.39
CA THR A 5 42.26 29.09 -36.45
C THR A 5 43.28 28.33 -37.33
N LEU A 6 43.08 27.01 -37.49
CA LEU A 6 43.41 26.05 -38.58
C LEU A 6 43.48 24.64 -37.93
N PHE A 7 42.70 23.59 -38.20
CA PHE A 7 41.96 23.06 -39.38
C PHE A 7 42.82 22.36 -40.46
N LEU A 8 43.00 21.04 -40.24
CA LEU A 8 43.09 19.91 -41.19
C LEU A 8 43.91 20.00 -42.50
N SER A 9 44.96 19.15 -42.59
CA SER A 9 45.05 17.97 -43.50
C SER A 9 46.48 17.71 -44.03
N LEU A 10 46.94 16.44 -44.05
CA LEU A 10 47.12 15.61 -45.27
C LEU A 10 47.67 14.20 -44.92
N LEU A 11 47.56 13.25 -45.85
CA LEU A 11 48.02 11.85 -45.74
C LEU A 11 49.54 11.69 -45.90
N ALA A 12 50.10 10.63 -45.29
CA ALA A 12 51.33 9.98 -45.78
C ALA A 12 51.41 8.47 -45.42
N LEU A 13 51.11 7.63 -46.42
CA LEU A 13 51.52 6.23 -46.73
C LEU A 13 51.84 5.13 -45.67
N VAL A 14 52.02 3.91 -46.20
CA VAL A 14 51.80 2.58 -45.60
C VAL A 14 53.05 1.68 -45.74
N LEU A 15 53.06 0.53 -45.05
CA LEU A 15 53.98 -0.64 -45.06
C LEU A 15 55.07 -0.56 -43.97
N GLN A 16 55.40 -1.63 -43.22
CA GLN A 16 55.53 -3.04 -43.64
C GLN A 16 55.38 -4.06 -42.48
N GLU A 17 54.91 -5.29 -42.81
CA GLU A 17 54.94 -6.61 -42.11
C GLU A 17 54.45 -6.73 -40.64
N ALA A 18 53.56 -7.65 -40.20
CA ALA A 18 53.16 -9.03 -40.55
C ALA A 18 53.87 -10.16 -39.75
N GLY A 19 53.10 -10.84 -38.89
CA GLY A 19 53.47 -12.05 -38.13
C GLY A 19 52.20 -12.85 -37.74
N PRO A 20 52.23 -14.19 -37.67
CA PRO A 20 51.03 -15.00 -37.91
C PRO A 20 50.20 -15.34 -36.66
N ALA A 21 48.92 -15.64 -36.90
CA ALA A 21 47.97 -16.15 -35.92
C ALA A 21 47.81 -17.68 -35.99
N SER A 22 47.40 -18.31 -34.89
CA SER A 22 47.00 -19.71 -34.82
C SER A 22 45.65 -19.89 -34.11
N LEU A 23 44.83 -20.77 -34.68
CA LEU A 23 43.55 -21.25 -34.16
C LEU A 23 43.73 -22.59 -33.43
N PRO A 24 42.72 -23.03 -32.67
CA PRO A 24 42.37 -24.45 -32.64
C PRO A 24 40.91 -24.73 -33.05
N GLU A 25 40.61 -26.01 -33.25
CA GLU A 25 39.59 -26.51 -34.19
C GLU A 25 38.19 -26.73 -33.60
N LYS A 26 37.20 -26.85 -34.51
CA LYS A 26 35.94 -27.55 -34.28
C LYS A 26 36.09 -29.01 -34.72
N GLU A 27 35.77 -29.97 -33.85
CA GLU A 27 35.45 -31.33 -34.30
C GLU A 27 33.95 -31.48 -34.57
N GLN A 28 33.63 -32.17 -35.66
CA GLN A 28 32.28 -32.51 -36.07
C GLN A 28 32.32 -33.93 -36.65
N ARG A 29 31.59 -34.88 -36.05
CA ARG A 29 31.38 -36.23 -36.61
C ARG A 29 29.89 -36.55 -36.62
N ARG A 30 29.43 -37.15 -37.72
CA ARG A 30 28.04 -37.57 -37.96
C ARG A 30 28.04 -38.85 -38.80
N SER A 31 27.45 -39.90 -38.23
CA SER A 31 26.91 -41.12 -38.88
C SER A 31 25.91 -41.68 -37.85
N GLU A 32 24.58 -41.64 -38.02
CA GLU A 32 23.72 -42.41 -38.94
C GLU A 32 23.80 -43.93 -38.76
N GLU A 33 22.78 -44.50 -38.10
CA GLU A 33 22.12 -45.78 -38.49
C GLU A 33 20.71 -45.91 -37.85
N GLN A 34 19.96 -46.95 -38.23
CA GLN A 34 18.49 -46.89 -38.41
C GLN A 34 17.57 -47.53 -37.34
N SER A 35 16.36 -46.96 -37.28
CA SER A 35 15.04 -47.48 -36.84
C SER A 35 14.82 -48.97 -36.51
N HIS A 36 14.09 -49.23 -35.41
CA HIS A 36 12.99 -50.23 -35.43
C HIS A 36 11.85 -49.95 -34.41
N TYR A 37 10.74 -50.68 -34.59
CA TYR A 37 9.39 -50.47 -34.04
C TYR A 37 9.21 -50.79 -32.54
N GLY A 38 8.12 -50.28 -31.93
CA GLY A 38 7.58 -50.76 -30.65
C GLY A 38 6.46 -49.90 -30.06
N GLU A 39 5.20 -50.17 -30.42
CA GLU A 39 3.99 -49.53 -29.89
C GLU A 39 3.24 -50.52 -28.97
N SER A 40 3.04 -50.20 -27.69
CA SER A 40 1.99 -50.79 -26.81
C SER A 40 2.05 -50.31 -25.34
N ASP A 41 1.01 -49.62 -24.89
CA ASP A 41 0.39 -49.78 -23.55
C ASP A 41 -0.61 -50.98 -23.61
N PRO A 42 -1.28 -51.49 -22.53
CA PRO A 42 -1.47 -50.90 -21.19
C PRO A 42 -1.41 -51.87 -19.96
N TYR A 43 -1.70 -51.28 -18.78
CA TYR A 43 -2.26 -51.86 -17.54
C TYR A 43 -1.37 -52.15 -16.31
N SER A 44 -1.74 -51.43 -15.23
CA SER A 44 -1.82 -51.85 -13.82
C SER A 44 -0.54 -52.00 -12.99
N GLU A 45 -0.41 -51.14 -11.96
CA GLU A 45 -0.46 -51.63 -10.57
C GLU A 45 -0.87 -50.52 -9.57
N LEU A 46 -1.68 -50.90 -8.56
CA LEU A 46 -2.05 -50.04 -7.42
C LEU A 46 -1.01 -50.16 -6.30
N HIS A 47 -0.70 -49.06 -5.63
CA HIS A 47 -0.23 -49.12 -4.24
C HIS A 47 -0.83 -48.02 -3.38
N VAL A 48 -1.10 -48.35 -2.11
CA VAL A 48 -1.90 -47.55 -1.16
C VAL A 48 -1.06 -47.22 0.07
N GLY A 49 -1.18 -45.97 0.55
CA GLY A 49 -0.48 -45.44 1.74
C GLY A 49 0.79 -44.67 1.39
N SER A 50 1.07 -43.48 1.93
CA SER A 50 0.63 -42.89 3.21
C SER A 50 0.33 -41.38 3.10
N TYR A 51 -0.54 -40.88 3.97
CA TYR A 51 -0.89 -39.46 4.15
C TYR A 51 0.32 -38.54 4.39
N MET A 52 0.31 -37.37 3.73
CA MET A 52 0.37 -36.06 4.41
C MET A 52 -0.29 -35.00 3.50
N VAL A 53 -1.33 -34.33 3.98
CA VAL A 53 -1.95 -33.16 3.31
C VAL A 53 -1.85 -31.97 4.24
N ILE A 54 -1.23 -30.89 3.75
CA ILE A 54 -1.19 -29.59 4.39
C ILE A 54 -2.31 -28.76 3.73
N PRO A 55 -3.33 -28.31 4.47
CA PRO A 55 -4.35 -27.43 3.91
C PRO A 55 -3.86 -25.98 3.87
N ASP A 56 -4.10 -25.31 2.75
CA ASP A 56 -4.63 -23.93 2.65
C ASP A 56 -4.50 -23.41 1.21
N ASP A 57 -5.41 -23.88 0.33
CA ASP A 57 -5.75 -23.19 -0.91
C ASP A 57 -7.27 -23.31 -1.11
N TYR A 58 -7.98 -22.22 -0.79
CA TYR A 58 -9.42 -22.07 -1.06
C TYR A 58 -9.59 -20.98 -2.12
N SER A 59 -9.60 -21.42 -3.37
CA SER A 59 -9.94 -20.60 -4.54
C SER A 59 -11.04 -21.27 -5.38
N GLU A 60 -12.13 -21.68 -4.71
CA GLU A 60 -13.35 -22.12 -5.41
C GLU A 60 -14.25 -20.92 -5.77
N VAL A 61 -14.72 -20.93 -7.02
CA VAL A 61 -15.56 -19.88 -7.60
C VAL A 61 -17.02 -20.13 -7.23
N ILE A 62 -17.60 -19.26 -6.40
CA ILE A 62 -19.05 -19.33 -6.10
C ILE A 62 -19.82 -18.63 -7.21
N ASP A 63 -20.52 -19.42 -8.02
CA ASP A 63 -21.52 -18.94 -8.99
C ASP A 63 -22.78 -18.47 -8.27
N LEU A 64 -23.09 -17.17 -8.35
CA LEU A 64 -24.20 -16.52 -7.66
C LEU A 64 -25.46 -16.34 -8.53
N SER A 65 -25.61 -17.13 -9.60
CA SER A 65 -26.72 -17.01 -10.56
C SER A 65 -28.04 -17.70 -10.17
N SER A 66 -28.21 -18.19 -8.93
CA SER A 66 -29.36 -19.02 -8.53
C SER A 66 -30.01 -18.72 -7.16
N TYR A 67 -30.07 -17.44 -6.75
CA TYR A 67 -30.85 -17.02 -5.57
C TYR A 67 -31.93 -15.98 -5.93
N GLU A 68 -33.02 -16.48 -6.51
CA GLU A 68 -34.33 -15.79 -6.51
C GLU A 68 -35.36 -16.60 -5.69
N GLU A 69 -36.35 -15.87 -5.18
CA GLU A 69 -37.60 -16.30 -4.53
C GLU A 69 -37.63 -16.76 -3.04
N LEU A 70 -38.19 -15.83 -2.24
CA LEU A 70 -39.35 -16.00 -1.34
C LEU A 70 -39.22 -16.76 0.00
N ALA A 71 -39.30 -15.99 1.09
CA ALA A 71 -40.17 -16.32 2.22
C ALA A 71 -40.76 -15.04 2.85
N ASP A 72 -42.07 -14.90 2.75
CA ASP A 72 -42.89 -13.88 3.41
C ASP A 72 -43.04 -14.20 4.91
N TYR A 73 -42.90 -13.20 5.77
CA TYR A 73 -43.27 -13.26 7.20
C TYR A 73 -43.92 -11.95 7.62
N GLY A 74 -45.25 -11.91 7.49
CA GLY A 74 -46.10 -10.93 8.14
C GLY A 74 -46.29 -11.19 9.64
N ASP A 75 -46.99 -10.25 10.28
CA ASP A 75 -47.43 -10.23 11.69
C ASP A 75 -46.31 -10.07 12.76
N GLN A 76 -46.45 -9.25 13.80
CA GLN A 76 -47.61 -8.45 14.23
C GLN A 76 -47.15 -7.21 15.04
N LEU A 77 -47.72 -6.03 14.74
CA LEU A 77 -47.57 -4.82 15.56
C LEU A 77 -48.62 -4.81 16.67
N ALA A 78 -48.18 -4.86 17.93
CA ALA A 78 -49.07 -4.69 19.08
C ALA A 78 -49.26 -3.20 19.41
N GLU A 79 -50.48 -2.71 19.29
CA GLU A 79 -50.86 -1.35 19.71
C GLU A 79 -50.70 -1.17 21.23
N VAL A 80 -50.01 -0.11 21.66
CA VAL A 80 -50.10 0.41 23.03
C VAL A 80 -50.92 1.70 23.00
N ARG A 81 -52.11 1.67 23.61
CA ARG A 81 -52.99 2.84 23.73
C ARG A 81 -52.56 3.73 24.90
N ASP A 82 -52.01 4.90 24.58
CA ASP A 82 -51.93 6.01 25.54
C ASP A 82 -53.28 6.72 25.67
N THR A 83 -53.85 6.75 26.88
CA THR A 83 -55.03 7.55 27.21
C THR A 83 -54.63 8.79 28.03
N LEU A 84 -54.96 9.97 27.52
CA LEU A 84 -54.59 11.28 28.11
C LEU A 84 -55.67 11.90 29.02
N ALA A 85 -55.17 12.71 29.97
CA ALA A 85 -55.85 13.86 30.61
C ALA A 85 -56.94 13.58 31.68
N PRO A 86 -57.31 14.54 32.58
CA PRO A 86 -56.98 15.98 32.58
C PRO A 86 -56.43 16.58 33.92
N PRO A 87 -56.10 17.90 33.97
CA PRO A 87 -55.30 18.50 35.06
C PRO A 87 -56.06 19.45 36.00
N THR A 88 -55.40 19.90 37.08
CA THR A 88 -55.84 21.03 37.94
C THR A 88 -54.83 22.19 37.99
N ARG A 89 -55.19 23.27 37.29
CA ARG A 89 -55.09 24.72 37.61
C ARG A 89 -54.56 25.05 39.03
N ILE A 90 -53.76 26.10 39.29
CA ILE A 90 -54.01 27.55 39.08
C ILE A 90 -52.70 28.35 38.88
N SER A 91 -52.77 29.53 38.27
CA SER A 91 -51.65 30.44 37.91
C SER A 91 -51.54 31.68 38.86
N PRO A 92 -51.03 32.87 38.46
CA PRO A 92 -49.66 33.31 38.81
C PRO A 92 -49.58 34.69 39.51
N THR A 93 -48.38 35.15 39.90
CA THR A 93 -48.05 36.59 39.90
C THR A 93 -46.55 36.87 39.77
N GLN A 94 -46.21 38.03 39.21
CA GLN A 94 -44.85 38.47 38.81
C GLN A 94 -44.18 39.34 39.89
N SER A 95 -42.84 39.42 39.93
CA SER A 95 -42.09 40.67 39.58
C SER A 95 -40.60 40.73 40.04
N LYS A 96 -39.71 41.04 39.08
CA LYS A 96 -38.58 42.02 39.10
C LYS A 96 -37.29 41.83 39.97
N VAL A 97 -36.13 41.95 39.26
CA VAL A 97 -34.97 42.90 39.50
C VAL A 97 -34.12 42.73 40.78
N THR A 98 -32.77 42.67 40.82
CA THR A 98 -31.64 42.79 39.84
C THR A 98 -30.34 42.13 40.41
N PRO A 99 -29.23 41.95 39.65
CA PRO A 99 -28.09 41.11 40.05
C PRO A 99 -27.01 41.80 40.89
N ARG A 100 -26.23 41.03 41.66
CA ARG A 100 -24.91 41.42 42.21
C ARG A 100 -23.92 40.25 42.38
N THR A 101 -22.71 40.49 41.89
CA THR A 101 -21.40 39.96 42.32
C THR A 101 -20.47 41.20 42.47
N PRO A 102 -19.23 41.16 43.04
CA PRO A 102 -18.45 40.01 43.52
C PRO A 102 -17.75 40.22 44.91
N LEU A 103 -16.93 39.22 45.29
CA LEU A 103 -15.64 39.29 46.04
C LEU A 103 -15.58 39.76 47.52
N SER A 104 -15.09 38.91 48.44
CA SER A 104 -13.67 38.92 48.92
C SER A 104 -13.40 38.11 50.21
N ASN A 105 -12.42 37.17 50.15
CA ASN A 105 -11.45 36.72 51.19
C ASN A 105 -11.92 36.19 52.59
N PRO A 106 -11.04 35.52 53.40
CA PRO A 106 -9.76 34.87 53.12
C PRO A 106 -9.60 33.41 53.64
N THR A 107 -8.42 32.86 53.36
CA THR A 107 -7.73 31.62 53.78
C THR A 107 -7.93 31.10 55.22
N MET A 108 -7.90 29.76 55.36
CA MET A 108 -7.38 29.04 56.53
C MET A 108 -6.63 27.76 56.09
N THR A 109 -5.55 27.40 56.80
CA THR A 109 -4.50 26.47 56.36
C THR A 109 -4.54 25.09 57.05
N LYS A 110 -4.14 24.02 56.33
CA LYS A 110 -3.60 22.76 56.90
C LYS A 110 -2.87 21.92 55.81
N PRO A 111 -2.06 20.89 56.15
CA PRO A 111 -0.61 21.09 56.24
C PRO A 111 0.22 20.20 55.30
N THR A 112 1.45 20.62 55.03
CA THR A 112 2.43 19.88 54.22
C THR A 112 3.31 18.97 55.09
N LEU A 113 3.51 17.71 54.67
CA LEU A 113 4.76 16.97 54.93
C LEU A 113 5.11 16.13 53.67
N PRO A 114 6.40 15.84 53.39
CA PRO A 114 6.86 15.58 52.02
C PRO A 114 7.00 14.10 51.64
N GLY A 115 6.77 13.81 50.35
CA GLY A 115 7.12 12.56 49.66
C GLY A 115 7.73 12.88 48.29
N PRO A 116 8.70 12.10 47.77
CA PRO A 116 9.67 12.60 46.80
C PRO A 116 9.32 12.41 45.32
N LEU A 117 9.96 13.25 44.50
CA LEU A 117 10.30 13.06 43.08
C LEU A 117 9.20 12.62 42.09
N GLY A 118 8.64 13.63 41.43
CA GLY A 118 8.58 13.71 39.97
C GLY A 118 8.14 12.48 39.17
N SER A 119 6.84 12.38 38.90
CA SER A 119 6.28 11.56 37.82
C SER A 119 6.06 12.40 36.55
N PRO A 120 6.95 12.34 35.54
CA PRO A 120 6.58 12.72 34.18
C PRO A 120 5.75 11.62 33.52
N ALA A 121 4.99 12.01 32.50
CA ALA A 121 4.24 11.18 31.55
C ALA A 121 2.92 10.54 32.03
N SER A 122 1.87 10.93 31.31
CA SER A 122 0.63 10.19 31.11
C SER A 122 0.90 8.87 30.37
N HIS A 123 1.47 7.88 31.05
CA HIS A 123 1.53 6.51 30.54
C HIS A 123 0.15 5.87 30.67
N GLY A 124 -0.67 6.13 29.64
CA GLY A 124 -1.98 5.51 29.44
C GLY A 124 -1.88 3.97 29.37
N LEU A 125 -3.03 3.34 29.52
CA LEU A 125 -3.17 1.89 29.74
C LEU A 125 -2.41 1.07 28.66
N PRO A 126 -1.85 -0.10 29.02
CA PRO A 126 -1.23 -0.99 28.04
C PRO A 126 -2.22 -1.31 26.91
N THR A 127 -1.74 -1.23 25.67
CA THR A 127 -2.55 -1.40 24.44
C THR A 127 -3.48 -2.60 24.47
N CYS A 128 -3.05 -3.72 25.07
CA CYS A 128 -3.83 -4.95 25.18
C CYS A 128 -5.01 -4.91 26.19
N LEU A 129 -5.32 -3.75 26.79
CA LEU A 129 -6.57 -3.50 27.52
C LEU A 129 -7.61 -2.75 26.69
N VAL A 130 -7.19 -2.13 25.58
CA VAL A 130 -8.07 -1.39 24.64
C VAL A 130 -8.24 -2.19 23.34
N CYS A 131 -7.18 -2.88 22.91
CA CYS A 131 -7.11 -3.73 21.73
C CYS A 131 -6.92 -5.21 22.12
N VAL A 132 -7.25 -6.12 21.20
CA VAL A 132 -7.01 -7.56 21.38
C VAL A 132 -5.61 -7.93 20.90
N CYS A 133 -4.77 -8.45 21.79
CA CYS A 133 -3.41 -8.90 21.47
C CYS A 133 -3.35 -10.43 21.39
N LEU A 134 -3.07 -10.99 20.21
CA LEU A 134 -2.93 -12.43 19.98
C LEU A 134 -1.53 -12.75 19.46
N GLY A 135 -0.69 -13.34 20.31
CA GLY A 135 0.71 -13.64 19.97
C GLY A 135 1.50 -12.37 19.67
N SER A 136 1.88 -12.16 18.41
CA SER A 136 2.52 -10.94 17.91
C SER A 136 1.61 -10.03 17.08
N SER A 137 0.31 -10.33 17.03
CA SER A 137 -0.69 -9.52 16.32
C SER A 137 -1.46 -8.64 17.30
N VAL A 138 -1.70 -7.39 16.94
CA VAL A 138 -2.53 -6.45 17.69
C VAL A 138 -3.72 -6.04 16.82
N TYR A 139 -4.93 -6.32 17.30
CA TYR A 139 -6.20 -6.02 16.66
C TYR A 139 -6.92 -4.92 17.42
N CYS A 140 -7.03 -3.76 16.79
CA CYS A 140 -7.60 -2.51 17.27
C CYS A 140 -8.69 -2.03 16.31
N ASP A 141 -9.43 -2.92 15.64
CA ASP A 141 -10.46 -2.53 14.67
C ASP A 141 -11.71 -1.96 15.38
N ASP A 142 -12.31 -0.91 14.82
CA ASP A 142 -13.60 -0.31 15.25
C ASP A 142 -13.72 0.01 16.76
N ILE A 143 -12.72 0.73 17.30
CA ILE A 143 -12.66 1.17 18.71
C ILE A 143 -12.43 2.68 18.85
N ASP A 144 -12.88 3.45 17.85
CA ASP A 144 -12.84 4.92 17.81
C ASP A 144 -11.45 5.55 18.10
N LEU A 145 -10.34 4.86 17.80
CA LEU A 145 -8.98 5.37 18.06
C LEU A 145 -8.70 6.65 17.26
N GLU A 146 -8.43 7.76 17.95
CA GLU A 146 -7.94 9.00 17.31
C GLU A 146 -6.43 8.97 17.01
N ASN A 147 -5.68 8.11 17.70
CA ASN A 147 -4.22 8.00 17.64
C ASN A 147 -3.79 6.54 17.86
N ILE A 148 -2.65 6.16 17.28
CA ILE A 148 -2.06 4.83 17.49
C ILE A 148 -1.61 4.69 18.97
N PRO A 149 -2.06 3.65 19.71
CA PRO A 149 -1.67 3.41 21.09
C PRO A 149 -0.23 2.86 21.20
N PRO A 150 0.43 2.89 22.37
CA PRO A 150 1.82 2.45 22.53
C PRO A 150 1.97 0.93 22.32
N LEU A 151 2.39 0.52 21.13
CA LEU A 151 2.42 -0.88 20.71
C LEU A 151 3.53 -1.70 21.42
N PRO A 152 3.30 -2.99 21.73
CA PRO A 152 4.34 -3.88 22.23
C PRO A 152 5.52 -4.02 21.25
N ARG A 153 6.77 -4.01 21.74
CA ARG A 153 7.99 -4.06 20.89
C ARG A 153 8.13 -5.30 20.00
N MET A 154 7.38 -6.36 20.30
CA MET A 154 7.39 -7.62 19.55
C MET A 154 6.31 -7.71 18.47
N THR A 155 5.44 -6.70 18.37
CA THR A 155 4.34 -6.64 17.38
C THR A 155 4.87 -6.86 15.97
N THR A 156 4.27 -7.82 15.27
CA THR A 156 4.57 -8.20 13.89
C THR A 156 3.45 -7.77 12.94
N TYR A 157 2.21 -7.77 13.41
CA TYR A 157 1.03 -7.38 12.63
C TYR A 157 0.19 -6.39 13.43
N LEU A 158 -0.18 -5.27 12.81
CA LEU A 158 -1.10 -4.28 13.37
C LEU A 158 -2.31 -4.15 12.44
N TYR A 159 -3.50 -4.36 13.00
CA TYR A 159 -4.78 -4.07 12.36
C TYR A 159 -5.50 -3.03 13.22
N ALA A 160 -5.78 -1.85 12.68
CA ALA A 160 -6.57 -0.81 13.35
C ALA A 160 -7.49 -0.09 12.35
N ARG A 161 -8.29 -0.88 11.66
CA ARG A 161 -9.24 -0.45 10.63
C ARG A 161 -10.46 0.23 11.24
N PHE A 162 -11.17 1.02 10.45
CA PHE A 162 -12.44 1.66 10.87
C PHE A 162 -12.30 2.52 12.14
N ASN A 163 -11.16 3.23 12.27
CA ASN A 163 -10.90 4.13 13.40
C ASN A 163 -10.89 5.60 12.95
N ARG A 164 -10.61 6.50 13.90
CA ARG A 164 -10.56 7.95 13.68
C ARG A 164 -9.12 8.49 13.59
N ILE A 165 -8.15 7.64 13.23
CA ILE A 165 -6.73 8.02 13.26
C ILE A 165 -6.50 9.08 12.19
N SER A 166 -6.06 10.26 12.62
CA SER A 166 -5.91 11.42 11.73
C SER A 166 -4.48 11.65 11.23
N ARG A 167 -3.47 11.21 11.99
CA ARG A 167 -2.04 11.40 11.68
C ARG A 167 -1.20 10.27 12.27
N ILE A 168 -0.20 9.83 11.52
CA ILE A 168 0.84 8.89 11.99
C ILE A 168 2.10 9.70 12.31
N ARG A 169 2.64 9.54 13.53
CA ARG A 169 3.84 10.25 13.99
C ARG A 169 5.04 9.32 14.12
N THR A 170 6.27 9.86 13.99
CA THR A 170 7.51 9.07 14.13
C THR A 170 7.64 8.36 15.49
N ARG A 171 6.96 8.85 16.53
CA ARG A 171 6.93 8.21 17.85
C ARG A 171 6.07 6.94 17.90
N ASP A 172 5.10 6.77 17.02
CA ASP A 172 4.04 5.77 17.15
C ASP A 172 4.55 4.35 16.85
N PHE A 173 5.50 4.23 15.91
CA PHE A 173 6.16 2.96 15.56
C PHE A 173 7.61 2.84 16.06
N LYS A 174 8.04 3.73 16.96
CA LYS A 174 9.45 3.83 17.39
C LYS A 174 9.94 2.55 18.07
N GLY A 175 10.87 1.84 17.42
CA GLY A 175 11.52 0.65 17.95
C GLY A 175 10.79 -0.67 17.66
N LEU A 176 9.79 -0.67 16.78
CA LEU A 176 9.05 -1.87 16.36
C LEU A 176 9.80 -2.61 15.23
N THR A 177 10.96 -3.17 15.54
CA THR A 177 11.87 -3.79 14.54
C THR A 177 11.32 -5.07 13.90
N LYS A 178 10.24 -5.65 14.43
CA LYS A 178 9.59 -6.86 13.92
C LYS A 178 8.29 -6.61 13.13
N LEU A 179 7.85 -5.36 13.03
CA LEU A 179 6.58 -5.02 12.39
C LEU A 179 6.66 -5.25 10.88
N LYS A 180 5.82 -6.17 10.38
CA LYS A 180 5.77 -6.62 8.98
C LYS A 180 4.59 -6.06 8.20
N ARG A 181 3.41 -5.96 8.83
CA ARG A 181 2.18 -5.45 8.21
C ARG A 181 1.54 -4.39 9.10
N ILE A 182 1.12 -3.31 8.47
CA ILE A 182 0.29 -2.26 9.05
C ILE A 182 -0.97 -2.14 8.19
N ASP A 183 -2.14 -2.33 8.79
CA ASP A 183 -3.44 -2.10 8.17
C ASP A 183 -4.22 -1.04 8.96
N LEU A 184 -4.45 0.10 8.30
CA LEU A 184 -5.21 1.24 8.81
C LEU A 184 -6.29 1.65 7.79
N THR A 185 -6.88 0.66 7.10
CA THR A 185 -8.02 0.83 6.18
C THR A 185 -9.15 1.64 6.82
N SER A 186 -9.80 2.50 6.03
CA SER A 186 -10.97 3.29 6.43
C SER A 186 -10.71 4.10 7.71
N ASN A 187 -9.75 5.02 7.64
CA ASN A 187 -9.39 5.96 8.70
C ASN A 187 -9.41 7.41 8.16
N PHE A 188 -9.00 8.39 8.96
CA PHE A 188 -8.95 9.80 8.55
C PHE A 188 -7.52 10.32 8.37
N ILE A 189 -6.56 9.45 8.02
CA ILE A 189 -5.14 9.79 8.00
C ILE A 189 -4.87 10.79 6.89
N SER A 190 -4.54 12.03 7.29
CA SER A 190 -4.25 13.13 6.36
C SER A 190 -2.75 13.32 6.09
N SER A 191 -1.90 12.88 7.02
CA SER A 191 -0.45 13.09 6.97
C SER A 191 0.31 12.03 7.78
N ILE A 192 1.47 11.62 7.28
CA ILE A 192 2.41 10.69 7.92
C ILE A 192 3.76 11.38 8.03
N ASP A 193 4.38 11.36 9.21
CA ASP A 193 5.74 11.89 9.39
C ASP A 193 6.75 11.09 8.53
N ASN A 194 7.66 11.78 7.84
CA ASN A 194 8.62 11.18 6.89
C ASN A 194 9.44 10.01 7.45
N ASP A 195 9.89 10.08 8.71
CA ASP A 195 10.70 9.03 9.33
C ASP A 195 9.88 7.96 10.07
N ALA A 196 8.55 8.06 10.10
CA ALA A 196 7.71 7.13 10.86
C ALA A 196 7.73 5.69 10.34
N LEU A 197 7.81 5.53 9.01
CA LEU A 197 7.81 4.22 8.34
C LEU A 197 9.21 3.80 7.88
N ARG A 198 10.05 4.75 7.48
CA ARG A 198 11.45 4.52 7.06
C ARG A 198 12.29 3.75 8.09
N LEU A 199 11.99 3.92 9.38
CA LEU A 199 12.72 3.27 10.49
C LEU A 199 12.24 1.84 10.80
N LEU A 200 11.38 1.24 9.96
CA LEU A 200 10.84 -0.10 10.13
C LEU A 200 11.51 -1.08 9.15
N PRO A 201 12.61 -1.76 9.54
CA PRO A 201 13.44 -2.54 8.61
C PRO A 201 12.76 -3.84 8.14
N ALA A 202 11.71 -4.29 8.84
CA ALA A 202 10.98 -5.51 8.56
C ALA A 202 9.61 -5.26 7.91
N LEU A 203 9.22 -4.01 7.65
CA LEU A 203 7.90 -3.68 7.09
C LEU A 203 7.85 -4.12 5.62
N GLN A 204 6.91 -5.01 5.32
CA GLN A 204 6.66 -5.60 3.99
C GLN A 204 5.35 -5.06 3.41
N ASP A 205 4.31 -4.94 4.24
CA ASP A 205 2.96 -4.60 3.79
C ASP A 205 2.45 -3.32 4.45
N LEU A 206 2.05 -2.34 3.64
CA LEU A 206 1.42 -1.11 4.10
C LEU A 206 0.06 -0.93 3.42
N ILE A 207 -1.00 -1.02 4.22
CA ILE A 207 -2.40 -1.03 3.79
C ILE A 207 -3.07 0.20 4.41
N LEU A 208 -3.31 1.22 3.59
CA LEU A 208 -3.90 2.51 3.94
C LEU A 208 -5.06 2.95 3.01
N PRO A 209 -5.87 2.05 2.41
CA PRO A 209 -6.97 2.48 1.57
C PRO A 209 -8.04 3.24 2.37
N GLU A 210 -8.86 4.03 1.68
CA GLU A 210 -9.95 4.83 2.29
C GLU A 210 -9.45 5.78 3.38
N ASN A 211 -8.50 6.64 3.02
CA ASN A 211 -7.91 7.63 3.91
C ASN A 211 -7.89 9.02 3.24
N GLN A 212 -7.19 10.00 3.81
CA GLN A 212 -7.15 11.38 3.32
C GLN A 212 -5.73 11.84 2.97
N LEU A 213 -4.82 10.91 2.65
CA LEU A 213 -3.42 11.21 2.37
C LEU A 213 -3.28 12.08 1.13
N VAL A 214 -2.55 13.18 1.26
CA VAL A 214 -2.23 14.10 0.15
C VAL A 214 -0.82 13.86 -0.40
N ALA A 215 0.07 13.27 0.40
CA ALA A 215 1.45 12.94 0.05
C ALA A 215 1.88 11.59 0.64
N LEU A 216 2.81 10.91 -0.02
CA LEU A 216 3.43 9.69 0.48
C LEU A 216 4.67 10.00 1.35
N PRO A 217 4.85 9.30 2.49
CA PRO A 217 6.07 9.40 3.28
C PRO A 217 7.24 8.64 2.63
N LEU A 218 8.44 8.78 3.19
CA LEU A 218 9.57 7.93 2.84
C LEU A 218 9.33 6.49 3.32
N LEU A 219 9.24 5.57 2.35
CA LEU A 219 9.00 4.15 2.58
C LEU A 219 10.32 3.39 2.85
N PRO A 220 10.31 2.32 3.67
CA PRO A 220 11.48 1.46 3.83
C PRO A 220 11.66 0.56 2.58
N SER A 221 12.90 0.22 2.25
CA SER A 221 13.24 -0.64 1.09
C SER A 221 12.75 -2.09 1.20
N GLY A 222 12.21 -2.47 2.37
CA GLY A 222 11.62 -3.78 2.62
C GLY A 222 10.20 -3.99 2.08
N ILE A 223 9.51 -2.93 1.64
CA ILE A 223 8.11 -3.01 1.19
C ILE A 223 7.98 -3.92 -0.04
N GLU A 224 7.03 -4.85 0.05
CA GLU A 224 6.61 -5.79 -0.99
C GLU A 224 5.20 -5.44 -1.50
N PHE A 225 4.32 -4.93 -0.63
CA PHE A 225 2.94 -4.55 -0.93
C PHE A 225 2.60 -3.14 -0.42
N LEU A 226 2.16 -2.25 -1.31
CA LEU A 226 1.66 -0.92 -0.97
C LEU A 226 0.26 -0.69 -1.53
N ASP A 227 -0.72 -0.54 -0.64
CA ASP A 227 -2.09 -0.14 -1.00
C ASP A 227 -2.45 1.19 -0.33
N VAL A 228 -2.65 2.20 -1.16
CA VAL A 228 -3.01 3.57 -0.80
C VAL A 228 -4.17 4.06 -1.69
N ARG A 229 -5.04 3.13 -2.11
CA ARG A 229 -6.24 3.45 -2.91
C ARG A 229 -7.22 4.37 -2.16
N LEU A 230 -8.16 4.99 -2.86
CA LEU A 230 -9.23 5.79 -2.23
C LEU A 230 -8.68 6.84 -1.25
N ASN A 231 -7.70 7.62 -1.74
CA ASN A 231 -7.01 8.67 -0.99
C ASN A 231 -7.06 9.99 -1.79
N ARG A 232 -6.21 10.96 -1.46
CA ARG A 232 -6.14 12.27 -2.13
C ARG A 232 -4.74 12.58 -2.66
N LEU A 233 -3.97 11.54 -2.97
CA LEU A 233 -2.59 11.65 -3.43
C LEU A 233 -2.55 12.35 -4.79
N ARG A 234 -1.63 13.30 -4.95
CA ARG A 234 -1.29 13.97 -6.20
C ARG A 234 0.13 13.62 -6.59
N SER A 235 0.52 13.73 -7.87
CA SER A 235 1.90 13.37 -8.25
C SER A 235 2.91 14.32 -7.59
N SER A 236 2.54 15.58 -7.30
CA SER A 236 3.33 16.51 -6.47
C SER A 236 3.51 16.07 -5.00
N GLY A 237 2.68 15.14 -4.51
CA GLY A 237 2.76 14.54 -3.17
C GLY A 237 3.64 13.29 -3.12
N ILE A 238 4.15 12.82 -4.27
CA ILE A 238 5.08 11.71 -4.36
C ILE A 238 6.47 12.31 -4.65
N GLN A 239 7.47 11.96 -3.84
CA GLN A 239 8.83 12.45 -4.07
C GLN A 239 9.39 11.89 -5.39
N PRO A 240 10.17 12.67 -6.16
CA PRO A 240 10.91 12.14 -7.30
C PRO A 240 11.74 10.93 -6.86
N GLU A 241 11.75 9.87 -7.68
CA GLU A 241 12.45 8.62 -7.38
C GLU A 241 12.00 7.87 -6.10
N ALA A 242 10.86 8.21 -5.48
CA ALA A 242 10.37 7.58 -4.24
C ALA A 242 10.31 6.04 -4.30
N PHE A 243 9.96 5.48 -5.45
CA PHE A 243 9.84 4.03 -5.65
C PHE A 243 11.14 3.38 -6.16
N ARG A 244 12.16 4.15 -6.57
CA ARG A 244 13.39 3.64 -7.21
C ARG A 244 14.16 2.64 -6.35
N ALA A 245 14.23 2.91 -5.04
CA ALA A 245 14.96 2.09 -4.07
C ALA A 245 14.12 0.92 -3.49
N LEU A 246 12.89 0.74 -3.95
CA LEU A 246 11.98 -0.30 -3.44
C LEU A 246 12.11 -1.57 -4.27
N GLU A 247 13.30 -2.16 -4.28
CA GLU A 247 13.66 -3.33 -5.07
C GLU A 247 12.79 -4.57 -4.80
N LYS A 248 12.05 -4.60 -3.68
CA LYS A 248 11.13 -5.69 -3.32
C LYS A 248 9.66 -5.44 -3.68
N LEU A 249 9.28 -4.24 -4.10
CA LEU A 249 7.89 -3.86 -4.31
C LEU A 249 7.28 -4.63 -5.48
N GLN A 250 6.31 -5.49 -5.19
CA GLN A 250 5.62 -6.32 -6.18
C GLN A 250 4.22 -5.79 -6.53
N PHE A 251 3.54 -5.15 -5.57
CA PHE A 251 2.17 -4.65 -5.74
C PHE A 251 2.09 -3.18 -5.33
N LEU A 252 1.65 -2.33 -6.26
CA LEU A 252 1.47 -0.90 -6.03
C LEU A 252 0.06 -0.47 -6.45
N TYR A 253 -0.80 -0.22 -5.46
CA TYR A 253 -2.18 0.19 -5.68
C TYR A 253 -2.39 1.65 -5.27
N LEU A 254 -2.59 2.49 -6.29
CA LEU A 254 -2.76 3.94 -6.26
C LEU A 254 -4.09 4.38 -6.90
N ALA A 255 -5.00 3.44 -7.16
CA ALA A 255 -6.31 3.71 -7.74
C ALA A 255 -7.15 4.69 -6.89
N ASP A 256 -8.10 5.38 -7.54
CA ASP A 256 -9.03 6.30 -6.89
C ASP A 256 -8.30 7.37 -6.05
N ASN A 257 -7.39 8.09 -6.71
CA ASN A 257 -6.59 9.19 -6.17
C ASN A 257 -6.66 10.41 -7.11
N GLN A 258 -5.76 11.39 -6.93
CA GLN A 258 -5.70 12.64 -7.71
C GLN A 258 -4.37 12.77 -8.48
N LEU A 259 -3.76 11.64 -8.90
CA LEU A 259 -2.50 11.66 -9.64
C LEU A 259 -2.70 12.25 -11.04
N ASP A 260 -1.82 13.17 -11.42
CA ASP A 260 -1.79 13.90 -12.70
C ASP A 260 -0.83 13.26 -13.73
N SER A 261 0.10 12.44 -13.25
CA SER A 261 1.13 11.75 -14.03
C SER A 261 1.51 10.41 -13.39
N ILE A 262 1.94 9.44 -14.21
CA ILE A 262 2.42 8.15 -13.71
C ILE A 262 3.72 8.36 -12.91
N PRO A 263 3.85 7.83 -11.67
CA PRO A 263 5.08 7.97 -10.89
C PRO A 263 6.28 7.32 -11.59
N TRP A 264 7.44 7.98 -11.54
CA TRP A 264 8.66 7.53 -12.24
C TRP A 264 9.93 7.80 -11.43
N PRO A 265 10.96 6.93 -11.55
CA PRO A 265 10.93 5.58 -12.13
C PRO A 265 10.19 4.57 -11.26
N LEU A 266 9.59 3.55 -11.90
CA LEU A 266 8.96 2.41 -11.25
C LEU A 266 9.98 1.26 -11.02
N PRO A 267 10.06 0.64 -9.83
CA PRO A 267 11.00 -0.43 -9.56
C PRO A 267 10.71 -1.66 -10.43
N LEU A 268 11.76 -2.32 -10.91
CA LEU A 268 11.69 -3.42 -11.90
C LEU A 268 10.94 -4.67 -11.37
N SER A 269 10.89 -4.84 -10.05
CA SER A 269 10.23 -5.95 -9.35
C SER A 269 8.69 -5.90 -9.34
N LEU A 270 8.08 -4.77 -9.72
CA LEU A 270 6.63 -4.64 -9.77
C LEU A 270 5.99 -5.68 -10.69
N ARG A 271 4.90 -6.28 -10.20
CA ARG A 271 4.08 -7.27 -10.87
C ARG A 271 2.69 -6.76 -11.22
N SER A 272 2.12 -5.95 -10.34
CA SER A 272 0.80 -5.33 -10.52
C SER A 272 0.85 -3.84 -10.17
N LEU A 273 0.26 -3.02 -11.03
CA LEU A 273 0.18 -1.57 -10.89
C LEU A 273 -1.25 -1.08 -11.15
N HIS A 274 -1.93 -0.63 -10.10
CA HIS A 274 -3.31 -0.12 -10.20
C HIS A 274 -3.30 1.39 -10.05
N LEU A 275 -3.63 2.09 -11.14
CA LEU A 275 -3.69 3.55 -11.26
C LEU A 275 -5.05 4.03 -11.78
N GLN A 276 -6.06 3.15 -11.82
CA GLN A 276 -7.38 3.48 -12.33
C GLN A 276 -8.06 4.62 -11.53
N ASN A 277 -8.99 5.34 -12.17
CA ASN A 277 -9.74 6.45 -11.58
C ASN A 277 -8.81 7.54 -10.95
N ASN A 278 -7.81 7.97 -11.71
CA ASN A 278 -6.98 9.13 -11.38
C ASN A 278 -7.16 10.23 -12.46
N MET A 279 -6.37 11.29 -12.38
CA MET A 279 -6.36 12.41 -13.34
C MET A 279 -5.13 12.34 -14.27
N ILE A 280 -4.59 11.13 -14.53
CA ILE A 280 -3.33 10.97 -15.26
C ILE A 280 -3.53 11.39 -16.71
N GLU A 281 -2.83 12.44 -17.13
CA GLU A 281 -2.81 12.93 -18.51
C GLU A 281 -1.52 12.56 -19.25
N THR A 282 -0.41 12.37 -18.51
CA THR A 282 0.93 12.21 -19.08
C THR A 282 1.73 11.08 -18.43
N MET A 283 2.69 10.52 -19.19
CA MET A 283 3.70 9.59 -18.69
C MET A 283 5.03 9.77 -19.43
N GLN A 284 6.13 9.30 -18.82
CA GLN A 284 7.45 9.31 -19.46
C GLN A 284 7.52 8.30 -20.61
N THR A 285 8.41 8.54 -21.58
CA THR A 285 8.60 7.66 -22.75
C THR A 285 9.12 6.27 -22.42
N ASP A 286 9.67 6.09 -21.23
CA ASP A 286 10.20 4.85 -20.66
C ASP A 286 9.44 4.44 -19.37
N ALA A 287 8.21 4.94 -19.15
CA ALA A 287 7.52 4.82 -17.85
C ALA A 287 7.48 3.41 -17.24
N PHE A 288 7.30 2.37 -18.05
CA PHE A 288 7.29 0.97 -17.59
C PHE A 288 8.56 0.19 -17.97
N CYS A 289 9.43 0.76 -18.80
CA CYS A 289 10.56 0.07 -19.42
C CYS A 289 11.91 0.49 -18.83
N ASP A 290 12.86 -0.43 -18.81
CA ASP A 290 14.22 -0.09 -18.35
C ASP A 290 14.96 0.72 -19.44
N PRO A 291 15.42 1.95 -19.17
CA PRO A 291 16.16 2.76 -20.14
C PRO A 291 17.53 2.17 -20.50
N VAL A 292 18.08 1.25 -19.69
CA VAL A 292 19.32 0.52 -19.96
C VAL A 292 19.03 -0.76 -20.75
N GLU A 293 17.95 -1.48 -20.41
CA GLU A 293 17.62 -2.79 -20.98
C GLU A 293 16.39 -2.80 -21.93
N HIS A 294 16.30 -1.83 -22.84
CA HIS A 294 15.32 -1.74 -23.93
C HIS A 294 15.11 -3.04 -24.78
N ARG A 295 15.95 -4.05 -24.62
CA ARG A 295 15.89 -5.34 -25.33
C ARG A 295 15.15 -6.45 -24.58
N HIS A 296 14.89 -6.29 -23.27
CA HIS A 296 14.29 -7.35 -22.47
C HIS A 296 12.80 -7.08 -22.21
N THR A 297 11.98 -8.08 -22.51
CA THR A 297 10.56 -8.06 -22.14
C THR A 297 10.44 -8.07 -20.62
N ARG A 298 9.78 -7.06 -20.05
CA ARG A 298 9.53 -6.95 -18.60
C ARG A 298 8.41 -7.90 -18.18
N ARG A 299 8.72 -9.20 -18.19
CA ARG A 299 7.79 -10.29 -17.87
C ARG A 299 7.11 -10.19 -16.50
N PRO A 300 7.75 -9.71 -15.41
CA PRO A 300 7.10 -9.70 -14.09
C PRO A 300 5.86 -8.80 -14.03
N LEU A 301 5.85 -7.68 -14.78
CA LEU A 301 4.77 -6.70 -14.76
C LEU A 301 3.64 -7.16 -15.69
N GLU A 302 2.67 -7.86 -15.12
CA GLU A 302 1.60 -8.55 -15.85
C GLU A 302 0.27 -7.80 -15.86
N ASP A 303 -0.01 -7.02 -14.82
CA ASP A 303 -1.26 -6.29 -14.61
C ASP A 303 -1.00 -4.78 -14.46
N ILE A 304 -1.48 -3.98 -15.41
CA ILE A 304 -1.42 -2.51 -15.37
C ILE A 304 -2.79 -1.95 -15.69
N ARG A 305 -3.36 -1.23 -14.72
CA ARG A 305 -4.67 -0.59 -14.83
C ARG A 305 -4.57 0.92 -14.85
N LEU A 306 -4.99 1.51 -15.95
CA LEU A 306 -5.08 2.96 -16.22
C LEU A 306 -6.49 3.37 -16.65
N ASP A 307 -7.48 2.47 -16.53
CA ASP A 307 -8.89 2.79 -16.79
C ASP A 307 -9.40 3.96 -15.94
N GLY A 308 -10.38 4.72 -16.44
CA GLY A 308 -10.87 5.92 -15.76
C GLY A 308 -9.94 7.15 -15.76
N ASN A 309 -8.77 7.10 -16.41
CA ASN A 309 -7.89 8.26 -16.59
C ASN A 309 -8.13 9.00 -17.93
N PRO A 310 -7.76 10.29 -18.03
CA PRO A 310 -7.80 11.06 -19.27
C PRO A 310 -6.64 10.78 -20.27
N ILE A 311 -5.58 10.06 -19.87
CA ILE A 311 -4.44 9.72 -20.75
C ILE A 311 -4.87 8.94 -22.00
N ASN A 312 -4.34 9.37 -23.15
CA ASN A 312 -4.41 8.62 -24.41
C ASN A 312 -3.12 7.82 -24.61
N LEU A 313 -3.20 6.51 -24.43
CA LEU A 313 -2.06 5.60 -24.50
C LEU A 313 -1.44 5.52 -25.92
N SER A 314 -2.19 5.86 -26.97
CA SER A 314 -1.68 5.86 -28.35
C SER A 314 -0.66 6.96 -28.64
N LEU A 315 -0.56 7.98 -27.78
CA LEU A 315 0.46 9.02 -27.87
C LEU A 315 1.83 8.58 -27.33
N PHE A 316 1.89 7.46 -26.59
CA PHE A 316 3.07 7.02 -25.83
C PHE A 316 3.46 5.55 -26.11
N PRO A 317 3.55 5.08 -27.37
CA PRO A 317 3.76 3.66 -27.68
C PRO A 317 5.11 3.10 -27.19
N SER A 318 6.12 3.96 -26.98
CA SER A 318 7.42 3.54 -26.44
C SER A 318 7.34 3.10 -24.97
N ALA A 319 6.44 3.68 -24.18
CA ALA A 319 6.40 3.52 -22.73
C ALA A 319 6.06 2.09 -22.29
N TYR A 320 5.35 1.33 -23.13
CA TYR A 320 4.90 -0.03 -22.89
C TYR A 320 5.41 -1.07 -23.90
N PHE A 321 6.35 -0.71 -24.80
CA PHE A 321 6.86 -1.63 -25.84
C PHE A 321 7.60 -2.85 -25.27
N CYS A 322 8.18 -2.72 -24.08
CA CYS A 322 8.84 -3.82 -23.37
C CYS A 322 7.86 -4.78 -22.65
N LEU A 323 6.56 -4.50 -22.61
CA LEU A 323 5.61 -5.28 -21.82
C LEU A 323 5.09 -6.51 -22.59
N PRO A 324 4.83 -7.64 -21.92
CA PRO A 324 4.24 -8.82 -22.55
C PRO A 324 2.75 -8.64 -22.88
N ARG A 325 2.08 -7.68 -22.23
CA ARG A 325 0.65 -7.33 -22.40
C ARG A 325 0.50 -5.81 -22.37
N LEU A 326 -0.48 -5.29 -23.09
CA LEU A 326 -0.81 -3.86 -23.08
C LEU A 326 -1.51 -3.46 -21.76
N PRO A 327 -1.29 -2.23 -21.25
CA PRO A 327 -2.06 -1.70 -20.14
C PRO A 327 -3.56 -1.63 -20.45
N ILE A 328 -4.40 -1.87 -19.44
CA ILE A 328 -5.85 -1.65 -19.52
C ILE A 328 -6.09 -0.14 -19.43
N GLY A 329 -6.64 0.48 -20.48
CA GLY A 329 -6.85 1.94 -20.53
C GLY A 329 -7.43 2.41 -21.87
N ARG A 330 -7.41 3.73 -22.10
CA ARG A 330 -7.92 4.35 -23.33
C ARG A 330 -6.80 4.56 -24.36
N PHE A 331 -7.07 4.16 -25.61
CA PHE A 331 -6.15 4.24 -26.75
C PHE A 331 -6.68 5.15 -27.88
N THR A 332 -7.69 5.98 -27.59
CA THR A 332 -8.45 6.77 -28.57
C THR A 332 -8.53 8.22 -28.14
#